data_AF-A0A959RNE6-F1
#
_entry.id   AF-A0A959RNE6-F1
#
_cell.length_a   1.000
_cell.length_b   1.000
_cell.length_c   1.000
_cell.angle_alpha   90.00
_cell.angle_beta   90.00
_cell.angle_gamma   90.00
#
_symmetry.space_group_name_H-M   'P 1'
#
loop_
_entity.id
_entity.type
_entity.pdbx_description
1 polymer ?
#
loop_
_entity_poly.entity_id
_entity_poly.type
_entity_poly.pdbx_seq_one_letter_code
_entity_poly.pdbx_strand_id
1 'polypeptide(L)'
;DLSRLCSDVAVSAYRQIQYFSHVIHIVSEVKGKFEKGNNPVDLLAKTFPAGTLSGAPKHKALQLIQAIEKTSRSFYGGAIGFFGCDGSCNHAIMIRTFLSQQNTLTYQAGAGIVADSRPEVELQEVNHKLGALKKAIQLAGAMHTEKWKK
;
A
#
# COMPACT_ATOMS: atom_id res chain seq x y z
N ASP A 1 5.06 -15.54 -3.33
CA ASP A 1 3.64 -15.39 -3.70
C ASP A 1 3.34 -15.84 -5.13
N LEU A 2 3.92 -15.22 -6.16
CA LEU A 2 3.66 -15.60 -7.55
C LEU A 2 3.92 -17.09 -7.86
N SER A 3 4.93 -17.70 -7.25
CA SER A 3 5.26 -19.13 -7.43
C SER A 3 4.15 -20.10 -7.01
N ARG A 4 3.09 -19.64 -6.35
CA ARG A 4 1.93 -20.47 -5.97
C ARG A 4 0.94 -20.70 -7.11
N LEU A 5 0.97 -19.86 -8.14
CA LEU A 5 -0.02 -19.82 -9.23
C LEU A 5 0.58 -19.52 -10.62
N CYS A 6 1.86 -19.13 -10.68
CA CYS A 6 2.55 -18.81 -11.92
C CYS A 6 3.76 -19.73 -12.11
N SER A 7 4.03 -20.05 -13.38
CA SER A 7 5.29 -20.67 -13.83
C SER A 7 6.31 -19.60 -14.23
N ASP A 8 7.57 -19.99 -14.45
CA ASP A 8 8.66 -19.10 -14.89
C ASP A 8 8.81 -17.82 -14.04
N VAL A 9 8.69 -17.95 -12.72
CA VAL A 9 8.77 -16.81 -11.80
C VAL A 9 10.23 -16.33 -11.69
N ALA A 10 10.46 -15.08 -12.07
CA ALA A 10 11.78 -14.47 -12.05
C ALA A 10 11.72 -13.01 -11.59
N VAL A 11 12.84 -12.54 -11.03
CA VAL A 11 13.06 -11.13 -10.73
C VAL A 11 13.51 -10.45 -12.02
N SER A 12 12.65 -9.63 -12.61
CA SER A 12 12.92 -8.93 -13.88
C SER A 12 13.66 -7.60 -13.69
N ALA A 13 13.52 -6.99 -12.51
CA ALA A 13 14.29 -5.81 -12.11
C ALA A 13 14.60 -5.91 -10.62
N TYR A 14 15.85 -5.63 -10.23
CA TYR A 14 16.31 -5.78 -8.86
C TYR A 14 16.84 -4.47 -8.29
N ARG A 15 16.30 -4.05 -7.14
CA ARG A 15 16.73 -2.89 -6.34
C ARG A 15 16.98 -1.62 -7.16
N GLN A 16 16.08 -1.34 -8.11
CA GLN A 16 16.13 -0.11 -8.89
C GLN A 16 15.68 1.08 -8.04
N ILE A 17 16.38 2.20 -8.18
CA ILE A 17 16.01 3.46 -7.54
C ILE A 17 14.92 4.13 -8.37
N GLN A 18 13.79 4.44 -7.74
CA GLN A 18 12.71 5.23 -8.33
C GLN A 18 12.53 6.54 -7.58
N TYR A 19 12.54 7.64 -8.34
CA TYR A 19 12.37 8.98 -7.81
C TYR A 19 10.89 9.38 -7.90
N PHE A 20 10.30 9.71 -6.76
CA PHE A 20 8.99 10.34 -6.66
C PHE A 20 9.14 11.78 -6.17
N SER A 21 8.06 12.56 -6.23
CA SER A 21 8.07 13.99 -5.93
C SER A 21 8.62 14.36 -4.55
N HIS A 22 8.49 13.48 -3.55
CA HIS A 22 8.90 13.76 -2.16
C HIS A 22 9.64 12.60 -1.49
N VAL A 23 9.83 11.47 -2.17
CA VAL A 23 10.46 10.26 -1.62
C VAL A 23 11.20 9.49 -2.71
N ILE A 24 12.22 8.73 -2.31
CA ILE A 24 12.95 7.81 -3.18
C ILE A 24 12.62 6.40 -2.71
N HIS A 25 12.23 5.51 -3.63
CA HIS A 25 11.97 4.11 -3.32
C HIS A 25 12.97 3.19 -4.01
N ILE A 26 13.38 2.13 -3.30
CA ILE A 26 14.06 0.98 -3.89
C ILE A 26 12.99 -0.03 -4.30
N VAL A 27 12.89 -0.31 -5.59
CA VAL A 27 11.84 -1.14 -6.19
C VAL A 27 12.46 -2.36 -6.87
N SER A 28 11.82 -3.51 -6.70
CA SER A 28 12.13 -4.72 -7.47
C SER A 28 10.86 -5.19 -8.15
N GLU A 29 11.00 -5.70 -9.38
CA GLU A 29 9.91 -6.26 -10.17
C GLU A 29 10.06 -7.78 -10.22
N VAL A 30 8.96 -8.47 -9.95
CA VAL A 30 8.87 -9.94 -10.05
C VAL A 30 7.77 -10.27 -11.05
N LYS A 31 8.11 -11.08 -12.04
CA LYS A 31 7.20 -11.53 -13.12
C LYS A 31 7.08 -13.04 -13.08
N GLY A 32 5.96 -13.55 -13.58
CA GLY A 32 5.72 -14.97 -13.79
C GLY A 32 4.63 -15.15 -14.83
N LYS A 33 4.59 -16.31 -15.48
CA LYS A 33 3.55 -16.66 -16.44
C LYS A 33 2.34 -17.20 -15.70
N PHE A 34 1.22 -16.51 -15.83
CA PHE A 34 -0.06 -16.97 -15.32
C PHE A 34 -0.67 -17.99 -16.29
N GLU A 35 -1.02 -19.18 -15.80
CA GLU A 35 -1.54 -20.25 -16.65
C GLU A 35 -2.95 -19.94 -17.16
N LYS A 36 -3.20 -20.23 -18.44
CA LYS A 36 -4.52 -20.05 -19.06
C LYS A 36 -5.55 -20.96 -18.37
N GLY A 37 -6.70 -20.38 -18.02
CA GLY A 37 -7.81 -21.09 -17.36
C GLY A 37 -7.94 -20.83 -15.86
N ASN A 38 -6.92 -20.24 -15.22
CA ASN A 38 -7.01 -19.82 -13.83
C ASN A 38 -7.70 -18.46 -13.69
N ASN A 39 -8.39 -18.23 -12.56
CA ASN A 39 -9.09 -16.98 -12.29
C ASN A 39 -8.10 -15.91 -11.78
N PRO A 40 -7.97 -14.73 -12.44
CA PRO A 40 -7.12 -13.63 -11.98
C PRO A 40 -7.43 -13.17 -10.55
N VAL A 41 -8.68 -13.32 -10.09
CA VAL A 41 -9.09 -13.01 -8.71
C VAL A 41 -8.40 -13.94 -7.70
N ASP A 42 -8.14 -15.19 -8.06
CA ASP A 42 -7.42 -16.14 -7.17
C ASP A 42 -5.96 -15.71 -6.97
N LEU A 43 -5.35 -15.13 -8.00
CA LEU A 43 -4.00 -14.58 -7.90
C LEU A 43 -3.96 -13.44 -6.89
N LEU A 44 -4.92 -12.51 -6.97
CA LEU A 44 -5.05 -11.44 -5.99
C LEU A 44 -5.28 -12.03 -4.59
N ALA A 45 -6.25 -12.92 -4.43
CA ALA A 45 -6.59 -13.51 -3.13
C ALA A 45 -5.41 -14.22 -2.45
N LYS A 46 -4.59 -14.96 -3.21
CA LYS A 46 -3.42 -15.69 -2.67
C LYS A 46 -2.21 -14.81 -2.39
N THR A 47 -2.10 -13.66 -3.07
CA THR A 47 -0.99 -12.70 -2.89
C THR A 47 -1.34 -11.60 -1.88
N PHE A 48 -2.62 -11.40 -1.60
CA PHE A 48 -3.13 -10.42 -0.64
C PHE A 48 -2.93 -10.87 0.83
N PRO A 49 -2.76 -9.93 1.78
CA PRO A 49 -2.35 -8.55 1.57
C PRO A 49 -0.88 -8.45 1.18
N ALA A 50 -0.48 -7.28 0.69
CA ALA A 50 0.90 -7.03 0.26
C ALA A 50 1.90 -7.27 1.40
N GLY A 51 3.02 -7.93 1.08
CA GLY A 51 4.11 -8.19 2.03
C GLY A 51 4.67 -6.90 2.66
N THR A 52 4.71 -5.81 1.89
CA THR A 52 5.19 -4.49 2.32
C THR A 52 4.34 -3.84 3.42
N LEU A 53 3.07 -4.26 3.56
CA LEU A 53 2.14 -3.73 4.57
C LEU A 53 1.83 -4.75 5.67
N SER A 54 2.37 -5.97 5.57
CA SER A 54 2.19 -7.03 6.57
C SER A 54 3.53 -7.33 7.23
N GLY A 55 4.41 -8.04 6.52
CA GLY A 55 5.75 -8.41 6.97
C GLY A 55 6.10 -9.83 6.54
N ALA A 56 7.20 -10.35 7.08
CA ALA A 56 7.69 -11.70 6.79
C ALA A 56 8.11 -12.40 8.09
N PRO A 57 7.67 -13.66 8.36
CA PRO A 57 6.65 -14.43 7.62
C PRO A 57 5.24 -13.80 7.69
N LYS A 58 4.51 -13.75 6.55
CA LYS A 58 3.25 -13.00 6.41
C LYS A 58 2.21 -13.31 7.48
N HIS A 59 1.92 -14.59 7.72
CA HIS A 59 0.91 -14.99 8.71
C HIS A 59 1.25 -14.54 10.13
N LYS A 60 2.53 -14.65 10.53
CA LYS A 60 2.96 -14.25 11.87
C LYS A 60 2.96 -12.74 12.03
N ALA A 61 3.40 -12.02 11.00
CA ALA A 61 3.35 -10.56 10.99
C ALA A 61 1.92 -10.02 11.12
N LEU A 62 0.96 -10.61 10.40
CA LEU A 62 -0.46 -10.24 10.51
C LEU A 62 -1.04 -10.52 11.90
N GLN A 63 -0.66 -11.62 12.56
CA GLN A 63 -1.07 -11.90 13.94
C GLN A 63 -0.54 -10.85 14.92
N LEU A 64 0.73 -10.45 14.77
CA LEU A 64 1.33 -9.41 15.62
C LEU A 64 0.67 -8.05 15.39
N ILE A 65 0.46 -7.67 14.14
CA ILE A 65 -0.29 -6.46 13.77
C ILE A 65 -1.66 -6.46 14.43
N GLN A 66 -2.41 -7.55 14.30
CA GLN A 66 -3.75 -7.68 14.88
C GLN A 66 -3.75 -7.59 16.41
N ALA A 67 -2.69 -8.06 17.07
CA ALA A 67 -2.56 -8.01 18.52
C ALA A 67 -2.12 -6.62 19.04
N ILE A 68 -1.38 -5.85 18.23
CA ILE A 68 -0.79 -4.57 18.62
C ILE A 68 -1.67 -3.38 18.23
N GLU A 69 -2.30 -3.42 17.05
CA GLU A 69 -3.14 -2.32 16.57
C GLU A 69 -4.48 -2.27 17.31
N LYS A 70 -4.86 -1.08 17.78
CA LYS A 70 -6.09 -0.86 18.56
C LYS A 70 -7.36 -0.87 17.71
N THR A 71 -7.22 -0.77 16.39
CA THR A 71 -8.33 -0.60 15.45
C THR A 71 -8.08 -1.45 14.22
N SER A 72 -9.16 -1.94 13.59
CA SER A 72 -9.06 -2.59 12.28
C SER A 72 -8.54 -1.60 11.24
N ARG A 73 -7.72 -2.10 10.30
CA ARG A 73 -7.13 -1.29 9.23
C ARG A 73 -8.12 -0.80 8.19
N SER A 74 -9.32 -1.37 8.12
CA SER A 74 -10.35 -0.99 7.15
C SER A 74 -9.78 -1.01 5.72
N PHE A 75 -9.63 0.15 5.06
CA PHE A 75 -9.03 0.29 3.73
C PHE A 75 -7.49 0.23 3.73
N TYR A 76 -6.81 0.54 4.83
CA TYR A 76 -5.37 0.69 4.86
C TYR A 76 -4.64 -0.64 4.61
N GLY A 77 -3.76 -0.65 3.60
CA GLY A 77 -3.08 -1.87 3.15
C GLY A 77 -3.97 -2.83 2.35
N GLY A 78 -5.21 -2.42 2.05
CA GLY A 78 -6.08 -3.10 1.10
C GLY A 78 -5.69 -2.86 -0.35
N ALA A 79 -6.57 -3.21 -1.28
CA ALA A 79 -6.35 -3.06 -2.73
C ALA A 79 -7.49 -2.29 -3.39
N ILE A 80 -7.16 -1.38 -4.31
CA ILE A 80 -8.10 -0.66 -5.18
C ILE A 80 -7.65 -0.81 -6.63
N GLY A 81 -8.56 -1.11 -7.54
CA GLY A 81 -8.20 -1.43 -8.92
C GLY A 81 -9.38 -1.88 -9.76
N PHE A 82 -9.08 -2.52 -10.88
CA PHE A 82 -10.06 -3.04 -11.81
C PHE A 82 -9.72 -4.46 -12.27
N PHE A 83 -10.77 -5.18 -12.64
CA PHE A 83 -10.72 -6.44 -13.37
C PHE A 83 -11.45 -6.26 -14.69
N GLY A 84 -10.77 -6.47 -15.80
CA GLY A 84 -11.37 -6.48 -17.12
C GLY A 84 -12.06 -7.80 -17.42
N CYS A 85 -13.11 -7.74 -18.26
CA CYS A 85 -13.79 -8.95 -18.77
C CYS A 85 -12.87 -9.82 -19.65
N ASP A 86 -11.75 -9.26 -20.11
CA ASP A 86 -10.68 -9.93 -20.85
C ASP A 86 -9.70 -10.70 -19.94
N GLY A 87 -9.92 -10.66 -18.62
CA GLY A 87 -9.04 -11.26 -17.63
C GLY A 87 -7.87 -10.38 -17.20
N SER A 88 -7.79 -9.14 -17.70
CA SER A 88 -6.81 -8.17 -17.20
C SER A 88 -7.12 -7.78 -15.75
N CYS A 89 -6.08 -7.59 -14.94
CA CYS A 89 -6.20 -7.11 -13.57
C CYS A 89 -5.10 -6.10 -13.30
N ASN A 90 -5.47 -4.94 -12.77
CA ASN A 90 -4.53 -3.98 -12.23
C ASN A 90 -5.09 -3.41 -10.93
N HIS A 91 -4.27 -3.41 -9.89
CA HIS A 91 -4.63 -2.85 -8.61
C HIS A 91 -3.42 -2.17 -7.95
N ALA A 92 -3.72 -1.18 -7.12
CA ALA A 92 -2.78 -0.52 -6.25
C ALA A 92 -3.07 -0.90 -4.79
N ILE A 93 -2.03 -0.86 -3.95
CA ILE A 93 -2.21 -0.96 -2.51
C ILE A 93 -2.76 0.38 -2.01
N MET A 94 -3.79 0.33 -1.17
CA MET A 94 -4.39 1.52 -0.55
C MET A 94 -3.47 2.07 0.56
N ILE A 95 -2.49 2.86 0.14
CA ILE A 95 -1.61 3.69 0.97
C ILE A 95 -1.65 5.12 0.46
N ARG A 96 -1.32 6.08 1.33
CA ARG A 96 -1.46 7.52 1.00
C ARG A 96 -2.88 7.83 0.50
N THR A 97 -3.87 7.29 1.19
CA THR A 97 -5.29 7.36 0.82
C THR A 97 -6.09 7.92 1.99
N PHE A 98 -7.17 8.65 1.69
CA PHE A 98 -8.19 9.04 2.66
C PHE A 98 -9.43 8.19 2.49
N LEU A 99 -10.00 7.72 3.60
CA LEU A 99 -11.40 7.31 3.66
C LEU A 99 -12.23 8.50 4.14
N SER A 100 -13.13 8.99 3.30
CA SER A 100 -14.10 10.02 3.66
C SER A 100 -15.43 9.38 4.01
N GLN A 101 -15.85 9.51 5.26
CA GLN A 101 -17.12 8.98 5.74
C GLN A 101 -17.65 9.87 6.85
N GLN A 102 -18.95 10.20 6.83
CA GLN A 102 -19.61 10.96 7.89
C GLN A 102 -18.86 12.26 8.27
N ASN A 103 -18.48 13.05 7.25
CA ASN A 103 -17.72 14.29 7.41
C ASN A 103 -16.36 14.12 8.14
N THR A 104 -15.84 12.90 8.19
CA THR A 104 -14.55 12.56 8.81
C THR A 104 -13.63 11.97 7.76
N LEU A 105 -12.41 12.52 7.67
CA LEU A 105 -11.33 11.97 6.86
C LEU A 105 -10.43 11.10 7.72
N THR A 106 -10.41 9.80 7.46
CA THR A 106 -9.49 8.84 8.10
C THR A 106 -8.31 8.58 7.17
N TYR A 107 -7.10 8.63 7.70
CA TYR A 107 -5.87 8.30 6.98
C TYR A 107 -4.89 7.60 7.90
N GLN A 108 -4.12 6.68 7.34
CA GLN A 108 -3.18 5.85 8.10
C GLN A 108 -1.88 5.68 7.32
N ALA A 109 -0.78 5.58 8.06
CA ALA A 109 0.53 5.21 7.55
C ALA A 109 1.26 4.36 8.61
N GLY A 110 2.29 3.67 8.15
CA GLY A 110 3.11 2.77 8.95
C GLY A 110 4.52 2.70 8.37
N ALA A 111 5.40 2.03 9.10
CA ALA A 111 6.78 1.76 8.71
C ALA A 111 7.10 0.27 8.86
N GLY A 112 8.08 -0.21 8.10
CA GLY A 112 8.51 -1.59 8.17
C GLY A 112 9.55 -1.74 9.27
N ILE A 113 9.23 -2.50 10.32
CA ILE A 113 10.11 -2.67 11.47
C ILE A 113 11.06 -3.85 11.24
N VAL A 114 12.35 -3.60 11.38
CA VAL A 114 13.43 -4.59 11.35
C VAL A 114 14.23 -4.56 12.65
N ALA A 115 15.15 -5.49 12.84
CA ALA A 115 15.94 -5.60 14.08
C ALA A 115 16.74 -4.32 14.40
N ASP A 116 17.22 -3.63 13.36
CA ASP A 116 18.02 -2.40 13.48
C ASP A 116 17.16 -1.12 13.48
N SER A 117 15.82 -1.26 13.49
CA SER A 117 14.91 -0.12 13.50
C SER A 117 15.03 0.69 14.79
N ARG A 118 15.01 2.02 14.66
CA ARG A 118 15.02 2.95 15.78
C ARG A 118 13.65 3.62 15.91
N PRO A 119 12.96 3.53 17.07
CA PRO A 119 11.59 4.03 17.21
C PRO A 119 11.39 5.47 16.74
N GLU A 120 12.35 6.37 17.01
CA GLU A 120 12.24 7.77 16.62
C GLU A 120 12.32 7.96 15.10
N VAL A 121 13.17 7.17 14.43
CA VAL A 121 13.36 7.21 12.97
C VAL A 121 12.11 6.68 12.26
N GLU A 122 11.57 5.56 12.73
CA GLU A 122 10.36 4.96 12.16
C GLU A 122 9.15 5.89 12.32
N LEU A 123 9.04 6.55 13.48
CA LEU A 123 7.98 7.54 13.71
C LEU A 123 8.12 8.75 12.77
N GLN A 124 9.35 9.22 12.54
CA GLN A 124 9.60 10.28 11.56
C GLN A 124 9.23 9.85 10.15
N GLU A 125 9.54 8.62 9.74
CA GLU A 125 9.13 8.08 8.44
C GLU A 125 7.61 8.06 8.29
N VAL A 126 6.88 7.60 9.30
CA VAL A 126 5.40 7.65 9.32
C VAL A 126 4.90 9.09 9.17
N ASN A 127 5.49 10.04 9.88
CA ASN A 127 5.12 11.45 9.77
C ASN A 127 5.41 12.04 8.37
N HIS A 128 6.55 11.73 7.76
CA HIS A 128 6.84 12.09 6.37
C HIS A 128 5.85 11.46 5.40
N LYS A 129 5.41 10.21 5.68
CA LYS A 129 4.37 9.56 4.88
C LYS A 129 3.01 10.25 4.99
N LEU A 130 2.68 10.77 6.16
CA LEU A 130 1.45 11.52 6.38
C LEU A 130 1.54 12.97 5.92
N GLY A 131 2.74 13.54 5.81
CA GLY A 131 2.96 14.94 5.43
C GLY A 131 2.30 15.33 4.10
N ALA A 132 2.40 14.46 3.09
CA ALA A 132 1.76 14.70 1.79
C ALA A 132 0.22 14.78 1.90
N LEU A 133 -0.38 13.92 2.72
CA LEU A 133 -1.82 13.91 2.98
C LEU A 133 -2.25 15.17 3.76
N LYS A 134 -1.53 15.51 4.83
CA LYS A 134 -1.79 16.71 5.62
C LYS A 134 -1.72 17.98 4.75
N LYS A 135 -0.72 18.08 3.86
CA LYS A 135 -0.58 19.18 2.91
C LYS A 135 -1.76 19.25 1.94
N ALA A 136 -2.24 18.10 1.43
CA ALA A 136 -3.41 18.06 0.54
C ALA A 136 -4.68 18.61 1.23
N ILE A 137 -4.90 18.26 2.51
CA ILE A 137 -6.02 18.81 3.30
C ILE A 137 -5.91 20.33 3.44
N GLN A 138 -4.72 20.84 3.77
CA GLN A 138 -4.50 22.29 3.94
C GLN A 138 -4.79 23.06 2.65
N LEU A 139 -4.31 22.55 1.51
CA LEU A 139 -4.56 23.17 0.20
C LEU A 139 -6.05 23.16 -0.14
N ALA A 140 -6.75 22.04 0.08
CA ALA A 140 -8.19 21.94 -0.16
C ALA A 140 -8.99 22.93 0.72
N GLY A 141 -8.60 23.08 1.99
CA GLY A 141 -9.22 24.05 2.91
C GLY A 141 -9.03 25.51 2.48
N ALA A 142 -7.85 25.87 1.99
CA ALA A 142 -7.56 27.21 1.46
C ALA A 142 -8.41 27.52 0.21
N MET A 143 -8.51 26.56 -0.72
CA MET A 143 -9.35 26.72 -1.92
C MET A 143 -10.84 26.91 -1.59
N HIS A 144 -11.34 26.25 -0.53
CA HIS A 144 -12.72 26.44 -0.08
C HIS A 144 -12.94 27.87 0.43
N THR A 145 -11.99 28.44 1.17
CA THR A 145 -12.14 29.80 1.73
C THR A 145 -12.07 30.90 0.68
N GLU A 146 -11.34 30.72 -0.41
CA GLU A 146 -11.27 31.68 -1.52
C GLU A 146 -12.54 31.69 -2.39
N LYS A 147 -13.18 30.52 -2.60
CA LYS A 147 -14.43 30.42 -3.37
C LYS A 147 -15.64 31.11 -2.73
N TRP A 148 -15.62 31.34 -1.42
CA TRP A 148 -16.70 32.02 -0.67
C TRP A 148 -16.39 33.49 -0.36
N LYS A 149 -15.23 33.99 -0.79
CA LYS A 149 -14.85 35.42 -0.71
C LYS A 149 -15.07 36.18 -2.03
N LYS A 150 -15.47 35.47 -3.10
CA LYS A 150 -15.99 36.04 -4.35
C LYS A 150 -17.49 35.85 -4.41
#